data_AF-A0A7S3C435-F1
#
_entry.id   AF-A0A7S3C435-F1
#
_cell.length_a   1.000
_cell.length_b   1.000
_cell.length_c   1.000
_cell.angle_alpha   90.00
_cell.angle_beta   90.00
_cell.angle_gamma   90.00
#
_symmetry.space_group_name_H-M   'P 1'
#
loop_
_entity.id
_entity.type
_entity.pdbx_description
1 polymer ?
#
loop_
_entity_poly.entity_id
_entity_poly.type
_entity_poly.pdbx_seq_one_letter_code
_entity_poly.pdbx_strand_id
1 'polypeptide(L)'
;GQAEAAVTELGERDAASCLGVELVHAGAAVRASELYSTMLRALAVAGRRAPLEGLEDLLVCVVAAGDEWAIDEDMGYVAVPLSAPIDEVVDFLRARGGQAVAARRENQRRRKVTIDLAAHAAQKLRARAV
;
A
#
# COMPACT_ATOMS: atom_id res chain seq x y z
N GLY A 1 0.01 17.88 -18.05
CA GLY A 1 0.23 18.42 -16.69
C GLY A 1 1.36 17.69 -16.00
N GLN A 2 2.58 18.22 -16.04
CA GLN A 2 3.69 17.68 -15.23
C GLN A 2 3.66 18.17 -13.78
N ALA A 3 3.15 19.38 -13.54
CA ALA A 3 2.97 19.94 -12.20
C ALA A 3 1.92 19.18 -11.39
N GLU A 4 0.83 18.77 -12.02
CA GLU A 4 -0.28 18.06 -11.38
C GLU A 4 0.12 16.67 -10.90
N ALA A 5 0.89 15.96 -11.72
CA ALA A 5 1.46 14.65 -11.38
C ALA A 5 2.36 14.71 -10.13
N ALA A 6 3.21 15.73 -10.04
CA ALA A 6 4.11 15.94 -8.91
C ALA A 6 3.38 16.32 -7.62
N VAL A 7 2.28 17.08 -7.72
CA VAL A 7 1.44 17.45 -6.56
C VAL A 7 0.75 16.23 -5.98
N THR A 8 0.21 15.34 -6.82
CA THR A 8 -0.41 14.09 -6.35
C THR A 8 0.59 13.19 -5.66
N GLU A 9 1.77 13.00 -6.25
CA GLU A 9 2.84 12.18 -5.64
C GLU A 9 3.32 12.73 -4.30
N LEU A 10 3.35 14.07 -4.14
CA LEU A 10 3.66 14.70 -2.86
C LEU A 10 2.55 14.46 -1.83
N GLY A 11 1.28 14.54 -2.24
CA GLY A 11 0.12 14.27 -1.39
C GLY A 11 0.04 12.83 -0.92
N GLU A 12 0.37 11.87 -1.78
CA GLU A 12 0.46 10.45 -1.44
C GLU A 12 1.51 10.21 -0.36
N ARG A 13 2.70 10.80 -0.53
CA ARG A 13 3.78 10.70 0.45
C ARG A 13 3.42 11.36 1.79
N ASP A 14 2.76 12.52 1.79
CA ASP A 14 2.31 13.17 3.03
C ASP A 14 1.28 12.30 3.76
N ALA A 15 0.27 11.79 3.04
CA ALA A 15 -0.76 10.93 3.62
C ALA A 15 -0.18 9.62 4.17
N ALA A 16 0.66 8.94 3.38
CA ALA A 16 1.38 7.73 3.76
C ALA A 16 2.23 7.93 5.03
N SER A 17 3.06 8.98 5.03
CA SER A 17 3.93 9.33 6.15
C SER A 17 3.14 9.67 7.41
N CYS A 18 2.08 10.47 7.30
CA CYS A 18 1.26 10.85 8.44
C CYS A 18 0.49 9.67 9.05
N LEU A 19 0.03 8.74 8.22
CA LEU A 19 -0.64 7.52 8.69
C LEU A 19 0.34 6.47 9.21
N GLY A 20 1.57 6.44 8.71
CA GLY A 20 2.54 5.39 8.99
C GLY A 20 2.28 4.13 8.15
N VAL A 21 1.96 4.28 6.87
CA VAL A 21 1.68 3.17 5.93
C VAL A 21 2.28 3.46 4.55
N GLU A 22 2.33 2.48 3.66
CA GLU A 22 2.50 2.69 2.22
C GLU A 22 1.14 2.97 1.56
N LEU A 23 1.08 3.94 0.64
CA LEU A 23 -0.16 4.29 -0.07
C LEU A 23 0.06 4.31 -1.58
N VAL A 24 -0.86 3.69 -2.31
CA VAL A 24 -0.91 3.64 -3.78
C VAL A 24 -2.35 3.78 -4.26
N HIS A 25 -2.53 3.91 -5.58
CA HIS A 25 -3.85 3.94 -6.21
C HIS A 25 -3.95 2.96 -7.39
N ALA A 26 -5.17 2.48 -7.66
CA ALA A 26 -5.47 1.60 -8.79
C ALA A 26 -5.91 2.40 -10.03
N GLY A 27 -4.95 2.68 -10.91
CA GLY A 27 -5.22 3.21 -12.26
C GLY A 27 -5.28 4.73 -12.35
N ALA A 28 -5.27 5.22 -13.60
CA ALA A 28 -5.17 6.64 -13.91
C ALA A 28 -6.45 7.43 -13.59
N ALA A 29 -7.62 6.79 -13.65
CA ALA A 29 -8.90 7.42 -13.35
C ALA A 29 -9.03 7.83 -11.88
N VAL A 30 -8.55 6.99 -10.96
CA VAL A 30 -8.48 7.31 -9.53
C VAL A 30 -7.55 8.49 -9.30
N ARG A 31 -6.33 8.44 -9.88
CA ARG A 31 -5.33 9.50 -9.76
C ARG A 31 -5.83 10.87 -10.22
N ALA A 32 -6.54 10.90 -11.34
CA ALA A 32 -7.07 12.12 -11.94
C ALA A 32 -8.30 12.68 -11.22
N SER A 33 -8.84 11.97 -10.22
CA SER A 33 -10.05 12.39 -9.51
C SER A 33 -9.76 13.45 -8.44
N GLU A 34 -10.59 14.49 -8.39
CA GLU A 34 -10.57 15.47 -7.30
C GLU A 34 -10.88 14.84 -5.93
N LEU A 35 -11.66 13.76 -5.92
CA LEU A 35 -11.95 12.99 -4.71
C LEU A 35 -10.67 12.39 -4.14
N TYR A 36 -9.72 11.98 -4.99
CA TYR A 36 -8.48 11.36 -4.55
C TYR A 36 -7.58 12.38 -3.85
N SER A 37 -7.41 13.55 -4.45
CA SER A 37 -6.67 14.66 -3.80
C SER A 37 -7.32 15.08 -2.47
N THR A 38 -8.64 15.02 -2.37
CA THR A 38 -9.38 15.33 -1.14
C THR A 38 -9.19 14.24 -0.08
N MET A 39 -9.27 12.98 -0.48
CA MET A 39 -9.02 11.82 0.38
C MET A 39 -7.60 11.86 0.95
N LEU A 40 -6.57 12.11 0.13
CA LEU A 40 -5.18 12.22 0.56
C LEU A 40 -5.00 13.28 1.66
N ARG A 41 -5.55 14.48 1.47
CA ARG A 41 -5.50 15.54 2.48
C ARG A 41 -6.17 15.13 3.79
N ALA A 42 -7.34 14.50 3.70
CA ALA A 42 -8.09 14.09 4.87
C ALA A 42 -7.41 12.92 5.62
N LEU A 43 -6.82 11.96 4.90
CA LEU A 43 -5.98 10.90 5.45
C LEU A 43 -4.76 11.48 6.17
N ALA A 44 -4.09 12.46 5.59
CA ALA A 44 -2.95 13.11 6.24
C ALA A 44 -3.34 13.82 7.54
N VAL A 45 -4.50 14.49 7.56
CA VAL A 45 -5.06 15.10 8.79
C VAL A 45 -5.39 14.05 9.83
N ALA A 46 -6.04 12.94 9.43
CA ALA A 46 -6.38 11.85 10.32
C ALA A 46 -5.13 11.16 10.91
N GLY A 47 -4.14 10.86 10.07
CA GLY A 47 -2.86 10.27 10.48
C GLY A 47 -2.10 11.15 11.47
N ARG A 48 -2.05 12.48 11.26
CA ARG A 48 -1.44 13.41 12.23
C ARG A 48 -2.13 13.42 13.60
N ARG A 49 -3.43 13.09 13.66
CA ARG A 49 -4.19 13.01 14.91
C ARG A 49 -4.02 11.66 15.60
N ALA A 50 -3.99 10.58 14.82
CA ALA A 50 -3.92 9.22 15.31
C ALA A 50 -3.18 8.33 14.29
N PRO A 51 -1.84 8.28 14.35
CA PRO A 51 -1.04 7.41 13.49
C PRO A 51 -1.42 5.93 13.69
N LEU A 52 -1.23 5.13 12.65
CA LEU A 52 -1.46 3.69 12.68
C LEU A 52 -0.20 2.94 13.12
N GLU A 53 0.06 2.94 14.43
CA GLU A 53 1.25 2.29 15.01
C GLU A 53 1.31 0.79 14.69
N GLY A 54 2.49 0.29 14.32
CA GLY A 54 2.74 -1.13 14.02
C GLY A 54 2.25 -1.59 12.63
N LEU A 55 1.79 -0.66 11.79
CA LEU A 55 1.33 -0.93 10.42
C LEU A 55 2.26 -0.32 9.35
N GLU A 56 3.55 -0.12 9.66
CA GLU A 56 4.51 0.56 8.78
C GLU A 56 4.71 -0.17 7.44
N ASP A 57 4.58 -1.50 7.46
CA ASP A 57 4.67 -2.35 6.27
C ASP A 57 3.34 -2.46 5.51
N LEU A 58 2.25 -1.85 6.00
CA LEU A 58 0.94 -1.97 5.39
C LEU A 58 0.91 -1.24 4.05
N LEU A 59 0.46 -1.93 3.00
CA LEU A 59 0.13 -1.29 1.73
C LEU A 59 -1.37 -1.03 1.65
N VAL A 60 -1.72 0.23 1.46
CA VAL A 60 -3.08 0.71 1.26
C VAL A 60 -3.24 1.09 -0.21
N CYS A 61 -4.18 0.46 -0.91
CA CYS A 61 -4.50 0.72 -2.30
C CYS A 61 -5.85 1.42 -2.39
N VAL A 62 -5.87 2.65 -2.89
CA VAL A 62 -7.11 3.38 -3.18
C VAL A 62 -7.67 2.92 -4.53
N VAL A 63 -8.90 2.42 -4.53
CA VAL A 63 -9.59 1.86 -5.69
C VAL A 63 -10.78 2.73 -6.10
N ALA A 64 -11.40 2.44 -7.25
CA ALA A 64 -12.46 3.30 -7.79
C ALA A 64 -13.71 3.31 -6.89
N ALA A 65 -14.52 4.37 -7.00
CA ALA A 65 -15.80 4.41 -6.30
C ALA A 65 -16.74 3.32 -6.85
N GLY A 66 -17.21 2.43 -5.98
CA GLY A 66 -18.02 1.26 -6.35
C GLY A 66 -17.29 -0.07 -6.22
N ASP A 67 -15.96 -0.06 -6.07
CA ASP A 67 -15.20 -1.23 -5.67
C ASP A 67 -15.41 -1.51 -4.16
N GLU A 68 -15.21 -2.75 -3.74
CA GLU A 68 -15.42 -3.19 -2.36
C GLU A 68 -14.15 -3.07 -1.50
N TRP A 69 -14.36 -2.91 -0.20
CA TRP A 69 -13.31 -3.06 0.79
C TRP A 69 -12.78 -4.48 0.78
N ALA A 70 -11.48 -4.64 0.56
CA ALA A 70 -10.87 -5.96 0.47
C ALA A 70 -9.53 -6.01 1.18
N ILE A 71 -9.21 -7.18 1.71
CA ILE A 71 -7.85 -7.54 2.10
C ILE A 71 -7.40 -8.57 1.09
N ASP A 72 -6.41 -8.20 0.29
CA ASP A 72 -5.76 -9.14 -0.62
C ASP A 72 -4.62 -9.80 0.16
N GLU A 73 -4.88 -11.00 0.69
CA GLU A 73 -3.89 -11.77 1.46
C GLU A 73 -2.77 -12.32 0.57
N ASP A 74 -3.04 -12.53 -0.72
CA ASP A 74 -2.05 -13.03 -1.68
C ASP A 74 -1.00 -11.96 -2.02
N MET A 75 -1.42 -10.70 -2.04
CA MET A 75 -0.57 -9.56 -2.38
C MET A 75 -0.18 -8.72 -1.16
N GLY A 76 -0.85 -8.90 -0.02
CA GLY A 76 -0.57 -8.23 1.24
C GLY A 76 -0.89 -6.74 1.21
N TYR A 77 -2.07 -6.37 0.70
CA TYR A 77 -2.56 -4.98 0.73
C TYR A 77 -4.04 -4.90 1.12
N VAL A 78 -4.46 -3.70 1.52
CA VAL A 78 -5.86 -3.35 1.79
C VAL A 78 -6.38 -2.46 0.67
N ALA A 79 -7.48 -2.85 0.04
CA ALA A 79 -8.20 -2.02 -0.93
C ALA A 79 -9.20 -1.12 -0.21
N VAL A 80 -9.18 0.16 -0.53
CA VAL A 80 -10.04 1.19 0.06
C VAL A 80 -10.76 1.95 -1.04
N PRO A 81 -12.11 1.98 -1.05
CA PRO A 81 -12.85 2.71 -2.07
C PRO A 81 -12.60 4.22 -1.96
N LEU A 82 -12.43 4.89 -3.11
CA LEU A 82 -12.21 6.33 -3.17
C LEU A 82 -13.32 7.16 -2.48
N SER A 83 -14.54 6.64 -2.46
CA SER A 83 -15.71 7.28 -1.86
C SER A 83 -15.89 6.96 -0.37
N ALA A 84 -15.00 6.16 0.23
CA ALA A 84 -15.11 5.74 1.61
C ALA A 84 -14.96 6.93 2.59
N PRO A 85 -15.79 7.00 3.65
CA PRO A 85 -15.59 7.95 4.74
C PRO A 85 -14.24 7.72 5.44
N ILE A 86 -13.48 8.78 5.67
CA ILE A 86 -12.11 8.68 6.20
C ILE A 86 -12.04 8.03 7.58
N ASP A 87 -13.01 8.31 8.44
CA ASP A 87 -13.06 7.70 9.78
C ASP A 87 -13.24 6.18 9.67
N GLU A 88 -14.08 5.71 8.73
CA GLU A 88 -14.25 4.29 8.44
C GLU A 88 -12.97 3.68 7.85
N VAL A 89 -12.23 4.42 7.02
CA VAL A 89 -10.93 3.97 6.49
C VAL A 89 -9.96 3.72 7.62
N VAL A 90 -9.80 4.70 8.50
CA VAL A 90 -8.86 4.62 9.62
C VAL A 90 -9.24 3.51 10.59
N ASP A 91 -10.54 3.37 10.90
CA ASP A 91 -11.02 2.31 11.78
C ASP A 91 -10.87 0.92 11.16
N PHE A 92 -11.12 0.77 9.86
CA PHE A 92 -10.89 -0.48 9.15
C PHE A 92 -9.42 -0.87 9.14
N LEU A 93 -8.52 0.07 8.81
CA LEU A 93 -7.08 -0.16 8.80
C LEU A 93 -6.56 -0.52 10.20
N ARG A 94 -7.07 0.13 11.25
CA ARG A 94 -6.71 -0.21 12.64
C ARG A 94 -7.20 -1.59 13.04
N ALA A 95 -8.43 -1.94 12.69
CA ALA A 95 -9.03 -3.22 13.07
C ALA A 95 -8.42 -4.41 12.30
N ARG A 96 -8.06 -4.22 11.02
CA ARG A 96 -7.71 -5.33 10.14
C ARG A 96 -6.35 -5.21 9.43
N GLY A 97 -5.68 -4.06 9.48
CA GLY A 97 -4.40 -3.84 8.80
C GLY A 97 -3.32 -4.80 9.25
N GLY A 98 -3.34 -5.26 10.51
CA GLY A 98 -2.40 -6.27 11.01
C GLY A 98 -2.48 -7.61 10.26
N GLN A 99 -3.65 -7.98 9.73
CA GLN A 99 -3.83 -9.19 8.90
C GLN A 99 -3.09 -9.04 7.57
N ALA A 100 -3.25 -7.89 6.90
CA ALA A 100 -2.58 -7.57 5.65
C ALA A 100 -1.06 -7.46 5.82
N VAL A 101 -0.58 -6.86 6.93
CA VAL A 101 0.86 -6.80 7.26
C VAL A 101 1.45 -8.20 7.44
N ALA A 102 0.77 -9.06 8.19
CA ALA A 102 1.23 -10.44 8.40
C ALA A 102 1.32 -11.20 7.06
N ALA A 103 0.30 -11.08 6.21
CA ALA A 103 0.28 -11.67 4.88
C ALA A 103 1.42 -11.14 4.00
N ARG A 104 1.64 -9.82 3.97
CA ARG A 104 2.73 -9.19 3.21
C ARG A 104 4.10 -9.67 3.66
N ARG A 105 4.36 -9.72 4.97
CA ARG A 105 5.63 -10.19 5.53
C ARG A 105 5.90 -11.66 5.17
N GLU A 106 4.88 -12.50 5.23
CA GLU A 106 4.99 -13.91 4.81
C GLU A 106 5.27 -14.01 3.29
N ASN A 107 4.59 -13.22 2.46
CA ASN A 107 4.83 -13.18 1.02
C ASN A 107 6.25 -12.69 0.68
N GLN A 108 6.74 -11.67 1.36
CA GLN A 108 8.12 -11.20 1.22
C GLN A 108 9.13 -12.28 1.64
N ARG A 109 8.87 -12.98 2.76
CA ARG A 109 9.70 -14.09 3.23
C ARG A 109 9.77 -15.22 2.19
N ARG A 110 8.63 -15.64 1.63
CA ARG A 110 8.57 -16.66 0.58
C ARG A 110 9.34 -16.24 -0.67
N ARG A 111 9.16 -14.98 -1.12
CA ARG A 111 9.89 -14.43 -2.29
C ARG A 111 11.40 -14.41 -2.07
N LYS A 112 11.86 -14.01 -0.88
CA LYS A 112 13.29 -13.99 -0.55
C LYS A 112 13.92 -15.39 -0.65
N VAL A 113 13.25 -16.40 -0.09
CA VAL A 113 13.70 -17.79 -0.18
C VAL A 113 13.82 -18.24 -1.63
N THR A 114 12.84 -17.93 -2.49
CA THR A 114 12.89 -18.28 -3.91
C THR A 114 14.05 -17.61 -4.64
N ILE A 115 14.32 -16.34 -4.36
CA ILE A 115 15.44 -15.60 -4.96
C ILE A 115 16.79 -16.18 -4.51
N ASP A 116 16.94 -16.44 -3.20
CA ASP A 116 18.17 -17.02 -2.64
C ASP A 116 18.44 -18.42 -3.22
N LEU A 117 17.39 -19.24 -3.40
CA LEU A 117 17.49 -20.55 -4.04
C LEU A 117 17.89 -20.44 -5.51
N ALA A 118 17.29 -19.52 -6.26
CA ALA A 118 17.64 -19.29 -7.66
C ALA A 118 19.10 -18.82 -7.82
N ALA A 119 19.55 -17.90 -6.95
CA ALA A 119 20.93 -17.43 -6.92
C ALA A 119 21.91 -18.57 -6.59
N HIS A 120 21.57 -19.41 -5.61
CA HIS A 120 22.39 -20.56 -5.24
C HIS A 120 22.47 -21.62 -6.34
N ALA A 121 21.36 -21.89 -7.03
CA ALA A 121 21.33 -22.79 -8.18
C ALA A 121 22.19 -22.26 -9.33
N ALA A 122 22.09 -20.96 -9.64
CA ALA A 122 22.90 -20.31 -10.66
C ALA A 122 24.41 -20.38 -10.33
N GLN A 123 24.79 -20.17 -9.07
CA GLN A 123 26.18 -20.34 -8.62
C GLN A 123 26.69 -21.77 -8.79
N LYS A 124 25.90 -22.78 -8.40
CA LYS A 124 26.26 -24.20 -8.56
C LYS A 124 26.40 -24.61 -10.02
N LEU A 125 25.55 -24.11 -10.91
CA LEU A 125 25.63 -24.38 -12.34
C LEU A 125 26.89 -23.75 -12.97
N ARG A 126 27.24 -22.52 -12.58
CA ARG A 126 28.48 -21.86 -13.04
C ARG A 126 29.73 -22.60 -12.57
N ALA A 127 29.74 -23.08 -11.32
CA ALA A 127 30.87 -23.83 -10.75
C ALA A 127 31.08 -25.22 -11.40
N ARG A 128 30.09 -25.76 -12.13
CA ARG A 128 30.18 -27.03 -12.87
C ARG A 128 30.52 -26.84 -14.36
N ALA A 129 30.49 -25.62 -14.86
CA ALA A 129 30.81 -25.27 -16.25
C ALA A 129 32.30 -24.90 -16.44
N VAL A 130 33.09 -24.98 -15.36
CA VAL A 130 34.55 -24.82 -15.27
C VAL A 130 35.15 -26.17 -14.93
#